data_AF-A0A0G4I063-F1
#
_entry.id   AF-A0A0G4I063-F1
#
_cell.length_a   1.000
_cell.length_b   1.000
_cell.length_c   1.000
_cell.angle_alpha   90.00
_cell.angle_beta   90.00
_cell.angle_gamma   90.00
#
_symmetry.space_group_name_H-M   'P 1'
#
loop_
_entity.id
_entity.type
_entity.pdbx_description
1 polymer ?
#
loop_
_entity_poly.entity_id
_entity_poly.type
_entity_poly.pdbx_seq_one_letter_code
_entity_poly.pdbx_strand_id
1 'polypeptide(L)'
;MPSLEIGADSLLNALRTAPKGSAQGITGWRYEHLRFLFPPDGTGAIGRKQAAVLAWGQDLIAGRAPPEVNDLLACERCFALWKNKDGTKIRPITVGDAVRRWISRVVLQEYGERIEKHLGVRQYAVRTQDGCAHLYHTVRTAFQMDKSAVFPQLDAQNTFNAADRQKIMDEVLEHFSELYIFLMFFYGRQAAPTFFQTDSGETRVIMSEEGVQQGDVMGPALFCIGLKPVLDRLAEMLQQQHPRQSTMIGAFMDDVGLIFPAGGLKKA
;
A
#
# COMPACT_ATOMS: atom_id res chain seq x y z
N MET A 1 -16.55 -8.35 -13.52
CA MET A 1 -15.69 -8.85 -12.42
C MET A 1 -16.60 -9.11 -11.22
N PRO A 2 -16.30 -10.11 -10.37
CA PRO A 2 -17.10 -10.35 -9.17
C PRO A 2 -17.03 -9.14 -8.23
N SER A 3 -18.13 -8.87 -7.51
CA SER A 3 -18.18 -7.87 -6.44
C SER A 3 -17.31 -8.33 -5.27
N LEU A 4 -16.58 -7.39 -4.66
CA LEU A 4 -15.83 -7.66 -3.44
C LEU A 4 -16.78 -7.71 -2.25
N GLU A 5 -16.98 -8.91 -1.70
CA GLU A 5 -17.86 -9.12 -0.55
C GLU A 5 -17.04 -9.37 0.71
N ILE A 6 -17.35 -8.64 1.78
CA ILE A 6 -16.67 -8.72 3.08
C ILE A 6 -17.72 -8.83 4.19
N GLY A 7 -17.45 -9.68 5.18
CA GLY A 7 -18.33 -9.90 6.33
C GLY A 7 -18.43 -8.68 7.25
N ALA A 8 -19.60 -8.48 7.85
CA ALA A 8 -19.85 -7.41 8.82
C ALA A 8 -18.93 -7.50 10.05
N ASP A 9 -18.57 -8.72 10.48
CA ASP A 9 -17.66 -8.95 11.60
C ASP A 9 -16.24 -8.47 11.30
N SER A 10 -15.75 -8.69 10.07
CA SER A 10 -14.44 -8.18 9.62
C SER A 10 -14.39 -6.66 9.61
N LEU A 11 -15.46 -6.02 9.11
CA LEU A 11 -15.64 -4.56 9.15
C LEU A 11 -15.58 -4.03 10.58
N LEU A 12 -16.33 -4.64 11.50
CA LEU A 12 -16.38 -4.25 12.90
C LEU A 12 -15.02 -4.47 13.60
N ASN A 13 -14.36 -5.59 13.34
CA ASN A 13 -13.05 -5.91 13.92
C ASN A 13 -11.98 -4.93 13.44
N ALA A 14 -11.94 -4.60 12.16
CA ALA A 14 -10.99 -3.62 11.62
C ALA A 14 -11.19 -2.23 12.26
N LEU A 15 -12.43 -1.83 12.51
CA LEU A 15 -12.76 -0.58 13.17
C LEU A 15 -12.34 -0.57 14.64
N ARG A 16 -12.56 -1.67 15.37
CA ARG A 16 -12.16 -1.82 16.78
C ARG A 16 -10.65 -1.74 16.95
N THR A 17 -9.92 -2.38 16.04
CA THR A 17 -8.44 -2.42 16.02
C THR A 17 -7.81 -1.22 15.30
N ALA A 18 -8.61 -0.28 14.79
CA ALA A 18 -8.09 0.91 14.14
C ALA A 18 -7.33 1.80 15.15
N PRO A 19 -6.21 2.42 14.73
CA PRO A 19 -5.38 3.23 15.62
C PRO A 19 -6.13 4.47 16.09
N LYS A 20 -6.02 4.79 17.38
CA LYS A 20 -6.55 6.03 17.96
C LYS A 20 -5.64 7.21 17.66
N GLY A 21 -6.20 8.42 17.63
CA GLY A 21 -5.48 9.67 17.42
C GLY A 21 -5.03 9.92 15.98
N SER A 22 -5.44 9.07 15.03
CA SER A 22 -5.07 9.23 13.63
C SER A 22 -5.66 10.53 13.05
N ALA A 23 -4.92 11.18 12.16
CA ALA A 23 -5.33 12.42 11.51
C ALA A 23 -6.64 12.25 10.71
N GLN A 24 -7.36 13.36 10.54
CA GLN A 24 -8.62 13.42 9.79
C GLN A 24 -8.34 13.62 8.31
N GLY A 25 -9.15 12.99 7.45
CA GLY A 25 -9.22 13.32 6.03
C GLY A 25 -10.11 14.55 5.78
N ILE A 26 -10.70 14.63 4.58
CA ILE A 26 -11.44 15.81 4.12
C ILE A 26 -12.76 16.02 4.86
N THR A 27 -13.42 14.96 5.33
CA THR A 27 -14.72 15.06 6.03
C THR A 27 -14.58 15.48 7.49
N GLY A 28 -13.36 15.51 8.03
CA GLY A 28 -13.12 15.73 9.47
C GLY A 28 -13.38 14.49 10.35
N TRP A 29 -13.80 13.36 9.78
CA TRP A 29 -14.04 12.13 10.54
C TRP A 29 -12.74 11.49 11.05
N ARG A 30 -12.86 10.82 12.20
CA ARG A 30 -11.83 9.95 12.79
C ARG A 30 -12.41 8.57 13.05
N TYR A 31 -11.54 7.59 13.26
CA TYR A 31 -11.97 6.25 13.64
C TYR A 31 -12.78 6.25 14.94
N GLU A 32 -12.49 7.15 15.86
CA GLU A 32 -13.23 7.33 17.11
C GLU A 32 -14.69 7.73 16.87
N HIS A 33 -14.96 8.58 15.88
CA HIS A 33 -16.33 8.97 15.53
C HIS A 33 -17.11 7.78 14.98
N LEU A 34 -16.48 6.97 14.12
CA LEU A 34 -17.07 5.73 13.62
C LEU A 34 -17.29 4.71 14.75
N ARG A 35 -16.31 4.52 15.63
CA ARG A 35 -16.38 3.61 16.78
C ARG A 35 -17.45 4.00 17.78
N PHE A 36 -17.69 5.31 17.96
CA PHE A 36 -18.72 5.83 18.85
C PHE A 36 -20.13 5.35 18.48
N LEU A 37 -20.36 4.98 17.21
CA LEU A 37 -21.64 4.42 16.76
C LEU A 37 -21.89 3.00 17.28
N PHE A 38 -20.87 2.33 17.80
CA PHE A 38 -20.91 0.96 18.28
C PHE A 38 -20.78 0.87 19.81
N PRO A 39 -21.31 -0.20 20.44
CA PRO A 39 -21.14 -0.43 21.88
C PRO A 39 -19.65 -0.48 22.28
N PRO A 40 -19.26 0.18 23.39
CA PRO A 40 -17.86 0.38 23.76
C PRO A 40 -17.11 -0.90 24.17
N ASP A 41 -17.83 -1.89 24.68
CA ASP A 41 -17.31 -3.17 25.18
C ASP A 41 -17.50 -4.33 24.20
N GLY A 42 -18.18 -4.08 23.08
CA GLY A 42 -18.48 -5.09 22.07
C GLY A 42 -19.42 -6.21 22.53
N THR A 43 -20.01 -6.09 23.73
CA THR A 43 -20.96 -7.07 24.29
C THR A 43 -22.41 -6.71 23.99
N GLY A 44 -22.68 -5.42 23.71
CA GLY A 44 -23.99 -4.96 23.30
C GLY A 44 -24.39 -5.50 21.92
N ALA A 45 -25.65 -5.93 21.79
CA ALA A 45 -26.20 -6.39 20.52
C ALA A 45 -26.07 -5.32 19.42
N ILE A 46 -25.72 -5.74 18.20
CA ILE A 46 -25.71 -4.89 17.01
C ILE A 46 -27.17 -4.53 16.69
N GLY A 47 -27.57 -3.31 17.04
CA GLY A 47 -28.89 -2.78 16.69
C GLY A 47 -28.99 -2.42 15.21
N ARG A 48 -30.20 -2.06 14.77
CA ARG A 48 -30.50 -1.69 13.38
C ARG A 48 -29.59 -0.58 12.84
N LYS A 49 -29.23 0.41 13.68
CA LYS A 49 -28.36 1.52 13.28
C LYS A 49 -26.92 1.06 13.02
N GLN A 50 -26.38 0.22 13.89
CA GLN A 50 -25.04 -0.35 13.74
C GLN A 50 -24.98 -1.27 12.51
N ALA A 51 -26.00 -2.09 12.31
CA ALA A 51 -26.11 -2.92 11.12
C ALA A 51 -26.13 -2.09 9.83
N ALA A 52 -26.81 -0.93 9.83
CA ALA A 52 -26.80 -0.02 8.68
C ALA A 52 -25.41 0.58 8.39
N VAL A 53 -24.61 0.90 9.42
CA VAL A 53 -23.23 1.38 9.23
C VAL A 53 -22.33 0.30 8.63
N LEU A 54 -22.49 -0.95 9.10
CA LEU A 54 -21.73 -2.08 8.54
C LEU A 54 -22.16 -2.37 7.10
N ALA A 55 -23.47 -2.40 6.82
CA ALA A 55 -24.01 -2.56 5.47
C ALA A 55 -23.51 -1.47 4.51
N TRP A 56 -23.48 -0.21 4.97
CA TRP A 56 -22.88 0.88 4.21
C TRP A 56 -21.40 0.62 3.89
N GLY A 57 -20.60 0.17 4.86
CA GLY A 57 -19.21 -0.23 4.62
C GLY A 57 -19.08 -1.35 3.58
N GLN A 58 -19.99 -2.34 3.60
CA GLN A 58 -20.04 -3.41 2.60
C GLN A 58 -20.37 -2.87 1.21
N ASP A 59 -21.34 -1.95 1.11
CA ASP A 59 -21.71 -1.32 -0.15
C ASP A 59 -20.57 -0.49 -0.75
N LEU A 60 -19.79 0.22 0.09
CA LEU A 60 -18.59 0.93 -0.36
C LEU A 60 -17.55 -0.05 -0.93
N ILE A 61 -17.28 -1.16 -0.23
CA ILE A 61 -16.29 -2.17 -0.63
C ILE A 61 -16.70 -2.85 -1.95
N ALA A 62 -17.98 -3.19 -2.06
CA ALA A 62 -18.57 -3.81 -3.24
C ALA A 62 -18.71 -2.85 -4.44
N GLY A 63 -18.44 -1.56 -4.26
CA GLY A 63 -18.58 -0.56 -5.30
C GLY A 63 -20.00 -0.19 -5.66
N ARG A 64 -20.92 -0.29 -4.69
CA ARG A 64 -22.33 0.08 -4.81
C ARG A 64 -22.62 1.50 -4.32
N ALA A 65 -21.59 2.26 -3.97
CA ALA A 65 -21.72 3.64 -3.52
C ALA A 65 -22.11 4.58 -4.67
N PRO A 66 -22.92 5.63 -4.42
CA PRO A 66 -23.12 6.70 -5.38
C PRO A 66 -21.79 7.35 -5.80
N PRO A 67 -21.64 7.79 -7.07
CA PRO A 67 -20.41 8.41 -7.57
C PRO A 67 -19.90 9.56 -6.69
N GLU A 68 -20.80 10.40 -6.18
CA GLU A 68 -20.45 11.57 -5.36
C GLU A 68 -19.82 11.17 -4.02
N VAL A 69 -20.21 9.99 -3.48
CA VAL A 69 -19.59 9.44 -2.27
C VAL A 69 -18.19 8.92 -2.59
N ASN A 70 -18.01 8.26 -3.73
CA ASN A 70 -16.69 7.79 -4.17
C ASN A 70 -15.74 8.98 -4.41
N ASP A 71 -16.20 10.03 -5.11
CA ASP A 71 -15.42 11.24 -5.36
C ASP A 71 -14.99 11.91 -4.07
N LEU A 72 -15.89 12.01 -3.09
CA LEU A 72 -15.59 12.56 -1.77
C LEU A 72 -14.56 11.71 -1.02
N LEU A 73 -14.70 10.38 -1.04
CA LEU A 73 -13.79 9.47 -0.34
C LEU A 73 -12.43 9.33 -1.04
N ALA A 74 -12.36 9.58 -2.34
CA ALA A 74 -11.12 9.64 -3.10
C ALA A 74 -10.26 10.85 -2.73
N CYS A 75 -10.88 11.97 -2.32
CA CYS A 75 -10.19 13.17 -1.87
C CYS A 75 -9.21 12.90 -0.71
N GLU A 76 -8.09 13.62 -0.71
CA GLU A 76 -7.08 13.50 0.34
C GLU A 76 -6.64 14.84 0.88
N ARG A 77 -6.15 14.86 2.13
CA ARG A 77 -5.44 16.02 2.69
C ARG A 77 -3.94 15.78 2.63
N CYS A 78 -3.19 16.69 2.04
CA CYS A 78 -1.74 16.60 1.94
C CYS A 78 -1.03 17.46 2.98
N PHE A 79 0.07 16.92 3.48
CA PHE A 79 1.03 17.58 4.34
C PHE A 79 2.42 17.42 3.73
N ALA A 80 3.17 18.52 3.64
CA ALA A 80 4.56 18.49 3.24
C ALA A 80 5.44 18.31 4.49
N LEU A 81 6.11 17.17 4.61
CA LEU A 81 7.04 16.89 5.70
C LEU A 81 8.48 17.01 5.22
N TRP A 82 9.36 17.54 6.07
CA TRP A 82 10.79 17.54 5.79
C TRP A 82 11.37 16.14 5.95
N LYS A 83 12.05 15.63 4.91
CA LYS A 83 12.78 14.35 4.96
C LYS A 83 14.15 14.51 5.62
N ASN A 84 14.70 15.72 5.64
CA ASN A 84 16.02 16.06 6.17
C ASN A 84 15.98 17.37 6.97
N LYS A 85 16.99 17.55 7.83
CA LYS A 85 17.07 18.67 8.78
C LYS A 85 17.26 20.03 8.11
N ASP A 86 17.91 20.06 6.95
CA ASP A 86 18.21 21.24 6.14
C ASP A 86 17.03 21.69 5.26
N GLY A 87 15.92 20.95 5.26
CA GLY A 87 14.69 21.37 4.55
C GLY A 87 14.80 21.37 3.03
N THR A 88 15.74 20.61 2.45
CA THR A 88 15.92 20.54 0.99
C THR A 88 15.16 19.37 0.35
N LYS A 89 14.72 18.40 1.15
CA LYS A 89 13.95 17.24 0.69
C LYS A 89 12.60 17.21 1.38
N ILE A 90 11.55 17.14 0.59
CA ILE A 90 10.16 17.08 1.05
C ILE A 90 9.62 15.67 0.83
N ARG A 91 8.78 15.22 1.76
CA ARG A 91 7.92 14.04 1.62
C ARG A 91 6.47 14.49 1.72
N PRO A 92 5.69 14.46 0.62
CA PRO A 92 4.27 14.65 0.71
C PRO A 92 3.66 13.43 1.42
N ILE A 93 2.84 13.66 2.43
CA ILE A 93 2.00 12.65 3.07
C ILE A 93 0.56 13.04 2.83
N THR A 94 -0.20 12.13 2.23
CA THR A 94 -1.62 12.27 2.03
C THR A 94 -2.38 11.47 3.10
N VAL A 95 -3.48 12.05 3.57
CA VAL A 95 -4.36 11.46 4.57
C VAL A 95 -5.74 11.34 3.93
N GLY A 96 -6.07 10.12 3.52
CA GLY A 96 -7.41 9.76 3.07
C GLY A 96 -8.44 9.80 4.19
N ASP A 97 -9.71 9.84 3.82
CA ASP A 97 -10.81 9.86 4.77
C ASP A 97 -10.79 8.66 5.74
N ALA A 98 -11.28 8.86 6.98
CA ALA A 98 -11.35 7.78 7.96
C ALA A 98 -12.20 6.60 7.47
N VAL A 99 -13.25 6.87 6.68
CA VAL A 99 -14.12 5.85 6.08
C VAL A 99 -13.36 5.05 5.02
N ARG A 100 -12.69 5.75 4.09
CA ARG A 100 -11.82 5.12 3.07
C ARG A 100 -10.76 4.24 3.73
N ARG A 101 -10.03 4.78 4.71
CA ARG A 101 -8.98 4.02 5.39
C ARG A 101 -9.53 2.84 6.20
N TRP A 102 -10.74 2.95 6.75
CA TRP A 102 -11.43 1.84 7.42
C TRP A 102 -11.73 0.71 6.44
N ILE A 103 -12.38 0.98 5.32
CA ILE A 103 -12.73 -0.06 4.35
C ILE A 103 -11.48 -0.66 3.69
N SER A 104 -10.49 0.15 3.32
CA SER A 104 -9.20 -0.32 2.80
C SER A 104 -8.45 -1.19 3.80
N ARG A 105 -8.49 -0.85 5.10
CA ARG A 105 -7.89 -1.67 6.15
C ARG A 105 -8.52 -3.06 6.23
N VAL A 106 -9.84 -3.15 6.11
CA VAL A 106 -10.56 -4.43 6.18
C VAL A 106 -10.16 -5.29 4.99
N VAL A 107 -10.14 -4.72 3.78
CA VAL A 107 -9.67 -5.40 2.57
C VAL A 107 -8.24 -5.93 2.74
N LEU A 108 -7.33 -5.10 3.28
CA LEU A 108 -5.94 -5.51 3.53
C LEU A 108 -5.81 -6.62 4.59
N GLN A 109 -6.72 -6.66 5.57
CA GLN A 109 -6.76 -7.73 6.57
C GLN A 109 -7.22 -9.06 5.95
N GLU A 110 -8.25 -9.04 5.11
CA GLU A 110 -8.81 -10.23 4.45
C GLU A 110 -7.89 -10.78 3.34
N TYR A 111 -7.29 -9.90 2.53
CA TYR A 111 -6.48 -10.30 1.37
C TYR A 111 -4.99 -10.33 1.67
N GLY A 112 -4.58 -9.93 2.88
CA GLY A 112 -3.19 -9.78 3.25
C GLY A 112 -2.36 -11.03 2.99
N GLU A 113 -2.85 -12.21 3.37
CA GLU A 113 -2.14 -13.48 3.15
C GLU A 113 -1.96 -13.80 1.66
N ARG A 114 -2.97 -13.52 0.83
CA ARG A 114 -2.88 -13.71 -0.63
C ARG A 114 -1.85 -12.77 -1.25
N ILE A 115 -1.83 -11.50 -0.81
CA ILE A 115 -0.85 -10.49 -1.25
C ILE A 115 0.56 -10.91 -0.83
N GLU A 116 0.74 -11.30 0.43
CA GLU A 116 2.01 -11.79 0.97
C GLU A 116 2.54 -12.99 0.16
N LYS A 117 1.67 -13.98 -0.10
CA LYS A 117 2.03 -15.16 -0.90
C LYS A 117 2.43 -14.80 -2.33
N HIS A 118 1.72 -13.86 -2.96
CA HIS A 118 2.03 -13.40 -4.31
C HIS A 118 3.38 -12.68 -4.37
N LEU A 119 3.66 -11.80 -3.40
CA LEU A 119 4.92 -11.07 -3.28
C LEU A 119 6.11 -12.00 -2.99
N GLY A 120 5.88 -13.02 -2.15
CA GLY A 120 6.83 -14.09 -1.86
C GLY A 120 8.20 -13.57 -1.41
N VAL A 121 9.25 -14.29 -1.80
CA VAL A 121 10.65 -13.98 -1.43
C VAL A 121 11.26 -12.78 -2.18
N ARG A 122 10.45 -11.98 -2.86
CA ARG A 122 10.93 -10.79 -3.57
C ARG A 122 10.76 -9.52 -2.76
N GLN A 123 9.77 -9.48 -1.88
CA GLN A 123 9.40 -8.25 -1.18
C GLN A 123 9.09 -8.57 0.29
N TYR A 124 9.79 -7.87 1.18
CA TYR A 124 9.80 -8.12 2.62
C TYR A 124 9.13 -7.00 3.42
N ALA A 125 8.52 -6.01 2.74
CA ALA A 125 7.91 -4.87 3.42
C ALA A 125 6.41 -5.03 3.71
N VAL A 126 5.74 -6.01 3.09
CA VAL A 126 4.29 -6.21 3.25
C VAL A 126 4.07 -7.53 3.97
N ARG A 127 3.57 -7.42 5.21
CA ARG A 127 3.20 -8.55 6.10
C ARG A 127 4.32 -9.53 6.46
N THR A 128 5.55 -9.29 6.04
CA THR A 128 6.70 -10.04 6.54
C THR A 128 7.09 -9.54 7.93
N GLN A 129 6.98 -10.41 8.93
CA GLN A 129 7.47 -10.11 10.27
C GLN A 129 8.98 -9.84 10.22
N ASP A 130 9.39 -8.71 10.79
CA ASP A 130 10.79 -8.25 10.84
C ASP A 130 11.54 -8.32 9.49
N GLY A 131 10.87 -7.95 8.40
CA GLY A 131 11.40 -8.06 7.04
C GLY A 131 12.79 -7.44 6.84
N CYS A 132 13.09 -6.29 7.51
CA CYS A 132 14.43 -5.70 7.50
C CYS A 132 15.49 -6.63 8.10
N ALA A 133 15.19 -7.26 9.23
CA ALA A 133 16.10 -8.19 9.88
C ALA A 133 16.30 -9.45 9.03
N HIS A 134 15.22 -9.93 8.40
CA HIS A 134 15.30 -11.04 7.44
C HIS A 134 16.31 -10.71 6.34
N LEU A 135 16.13 -9.59 5.63
CA LEU A 135 17.05 -9.16 4.57
C LEU A 135 18.49 -8.99 5.07
N TYR A 136 18.68 -8.35 6.22
CA TYR A 136 20.00 -8.18 6.84
C TYR A 136 20.69 -9.52 7.07
N HIS A 137 19.98 -10.49 7.65
CA HIS A 137 20.52 -11.82 7.92
C HIS A 137 20.77 -12.61 6.63
N THR A 138 19.93 -12.48 5.61
CA THR A 138 20.16 -13.13 4.31
C THR A 138 21.42 -12.59 3.65
N VAL A 139 21.59 -11.26 3.59
CA VAL A 139 22.81 -10.63 3.05
C VAL A 139 24.03 -11.08 3.84
N ARG A 140 23.99 -11.00 5.17
CA ARG A 140 25.09 -11.43 6.04
C ARG A 140 25.47 -12.89 5.81
N THR A 141 24.50 -13.78 5.72
CA THR A 141 24.73 -15.22 5.49
C THR A 141 25.35 -15.46 4.13
N ALA A 142 24.88 -14.76 3.09
CA ALA A 142 25.42 -14.89 1.75
C ALA A 142 26.92 -14.53 1.71
N PHE A 143 27.33 -13.43 2.35
CA PHE A 143 28.75 -13.03 2.45
C PHE A 143 29.60 -13.97 3.33
N GLN A 144 28.99 -14.68 4.29
CA GLN A 144 29.68 -15.71 5.06
C GLN A 144 29.95 -16.96 4.22
N MET A 145 29.02 -17.30 3.32
CA MET A 145 29.14 -18.46 2.43
C MET A 145 30.06 -18.17 1.24
N ASP A 146 29.99 -16.97 0.66
CA ASP A 146 30.83 -16.53 -0.44
C ASP A 146 31.31 -15.09 -0.20
N LYS A 147 32.58 -14.97 0.20
CA LYS A 147 33.24 -13.67 0.42
C LYS A 147 33.49 -12.89 -0.86
N SER A 148 33.35 -13.52 -2.02
CA SER A 148 33.48 -12.88 -3.34
C SER A 148 32.16 -12.37 -3.91
N ALA A 149 31.04 -12.63 -3.22
CA ALA A 149 29.74 -12.10 -3.63
C ALA A 149 29.75 -10.57 -3.65
N VAL A 150 28.94 -9.99 -4.53
CA VAL A 150 28.71 -8.54 -4.59
C VAL A 150 27.28 -8.23 -4.18
N PHE A 151 27.08 -7.07 -3.55
CA PHE A 151 25.77 -6.58 -3.12
C PHE A 151 25.50 -5.17 -3.65
N PRO A 152 25.02 -5.02 -4.89
CA PRO A 152 24.47 -3.76 -5.33
C PRO A 152 23.11 -3.49 -4.66
N GLN A 153 22.94 -2.25 -4.22
CA GLN A 153 21.66 -1.70 -3.78
C GLN A 153 21.15 -0.74 -4.86
N LEU A 154 19.91 -0.92 -5.28
CA LEU A 154 19.21 -0.01 -6.18
C LEU A 154 18.27 0.84 -5.33
N ASP A 155 18.43 2.16 -5.44
CA ASP A 155 17.51 3.15 -4.88
C ASP A 155 16.86 3.88 -6.05
N ALA A 156 15.53 3.89 -6.06
CA ALA A 156 14.76 4.54 -7.11
C ALA A 156 14.19 5.85 -6.58
N GLN A 157 14.38 6.93 -7.34
CA GLN A 157 13.97 8.26 -6.89
C GLN A 157 12.45 8.44 -7.04
N ASN A 158 11.80 8.86 -5.96
CA ASN A 158 10.37 9.24 -5.96
C ASN A 158 9.41 8.14 -6.45
N THR A 159 9.73 6.89 -6.15
CA THR A 159 9.02 5.68 -6.60
C THR A 159 7.53 5.68 -6.34
N PHE A 160 7.11 6.02 -5.12
CA PHE A 160 5.69 6.02 -4.76
C PHE A 160 4.87 6.95 -5.66
N ASN A 161 5.39 8.13 -6.03
CA ASN A 161 4.64 9.08 -6.86
C ASN A 161 4.82 8.84 -8.37
N ALA A 162 5.95 8.24 -8.78
CA ALA A 162 6.31 8.04 -10.18
C ALA A 162 6.02 6.62 -10.70
N ALA A 163 5.56 5.70 -9.85
CA ALA A 163 5.20 4.36 -10.30
C ALA A 163 4.06 4.41 -11.32
N ASP A 164 4.16 3.58 -12.35
CA ASP A 164 3.14 3.49 -13.39
C ASP A 164 1.87 2.85 -12.80
N ARG A 165 0.86 3.70 -12.58
CA ARG A 165 -0.40 3.29 -11.96
C ARG A 165 -1.16 2.30 -12.81
N GLN A 166 -1.10 2.44 -14.14
CA GLN A 166 -1.78 1.50 -15.02
C GLN A 166 -1.19 0.11 -14.87
N LYS A 167 0.15 -0.01 -14.85
CA LYS A 167 0.82 -1.30 -14.61
C LYS A 167 0.47 -1.90 -13.25
N ILE A 168 0.40 -1.09 -12.20
CA ILE A 168 -0.06 -1.54 -10.88
C ILE A 168 -1.48 -2.13 -10.98
N MET A 169 -2.39 -1.41 -11.66
CA MET A 169 -3.78 -1.84 -11.80
C MET A 169 -3.94 -3.07 -12.72
N ASP A 170 -3.07 -3.24 -13.71
CA ASP A 170 -3.02 -4.43 -14.56
C ASP A 170 -2.61 -5.68 -13.76
N GLU A 171 -1.59 -5.57 -12.90
CA GLU A 171 -1.17 -6.65 -11.98
C GLU A 171 -2.26 -6.99 -10.96
N VAL A 172 -2.95 -5.97 -10.44
CA VAL A 172 -4.13 -6.16 -9.60
C VAL A 172 -5.22 -6.89 -10.37
N LEU A 173 -5.49 -6.52 -11.61
CA LEU A 173 -6.51 -7.18 -12.42
C LEU A 173 -6.17 -8.65 -12.68
N GLU A 174 -4.90 -8.94 -12.94
CA GLU A 174 -4.43 -10.30 -13.23
C GLU A 174 -4.47 -11.22 -12.00
N HIS A 175 -4.02 -10.74 -10.83
CA HIS A 175 -3.81 -11.59 -9.66
C HIS A 175 -4.86 -11.40 -8.55
N PHE A 176 -5.57 -10.28 -8.55
CA PHE A 176 -6.52 -9.85 -7.52
C PHE A 176 -7.74 -9.16 -8.15
N SER A 177 -8.28 -9.74 -9.22
CA SER A 177 -9.39 -9.17 -10.01
C SER A 177 -10.60 -8.72 -9.18
N GLU A 178 -10.80 -9.31 -8.00
CA GLU A 178 -11.87 -8.99 -7.05
C GLU A 178 -11.64 -7.63 -6.37
N LEU A 179 -10.38 -7.22 -6.20
CA LEU A 179 -10.01 -5.92 -5.62
C LEU A 179 -10.08 -4.79 -6.65
N TYR A 180 -10.11 -5.11 -7.94
CA TYR A 180 -9.96 -4.12 -9.01
C TYR A 180 -11.02 -3.02 -8.95
N ILE A 181 -12.31 -3.39 -8.86
CA ILE A 181 -13.41 -2.40 -8.81
C ILE A 181 -13.27 -1.50 -7.58
N PHE A 182 -12.99 -2.08 -6.42
CA PHE A 182 -12.78 -1.34 -5.18
C PHE A 182 -11.63 -0.32 -5.30
N LEU A 183 -10.50 -0.74 -5.89
CA LEU A 183 -9.31 0.10 -6.06
C LEU A 183 -9.48 1.17 -7.13
N MET A 184 -10.29 0.91 -8.17
CA MET A 184 -10.61 1.87 -9.22
C MET A 184 -11.29 3.14 -8.70
N PHE A 185 -11.96 3.10 -7.54
CA PHE A 185 -12.53 4.33 -6.95
C PHE A 185 -11.47 5.32 -6.47
N PHE A 186 -10.28 4.84 -6.11
CA PHE A 186 -9.21 5.68 -5.56
C PHE A 186 -8.05 5.89 -6.54
N TYR A 187 -7.78 4.88 -7.37
CA TYR A 187 -6.65 4.82 -8.30
C TYR A 187 -7.09 4.74 -9.76
N GLY A 188 -8.36 4.97 -10.05
CA GLY A 188 -8.90 4.97 -11.42
C GLY A 188 -8.44 6.15 -12.28
N ARG A 189 -9.11 6.31 -13.42
CA ARG A 189 -8.71 7.27 -14.48
C ARG A 189 -8.89 8.73 -14.11
N GLN A 190 -9.78 9.07 -13.17
CA GLN A 190 -9.84 10.42 -12.62
C GLN A 190 -8.87 10.52 -11.45
N ALA A 191 -7.92 11.43 -11.57
CA ALA A 191 -6.97 11.70 -10.50
C ALA A 191 -7.70 12.20 -9.25
N ALA A 192 -7.42 11.56 -8.12
CA ALA A 192 -7.97 11.96 -6.85
C ALA A 192 -7.44 13.35 -6.45
N PRO A 193 -8.32 14.33 -6.17
CA PRO A 193 -7.89 15.65 -5.75
C PRO A 193 -7.29 15.60 -4.35
N THR A 194 -6.08 16.13 -4.24
CA THR A 194 -5.33 16.21 -3.01
C THR A 194 -5.22 17.67 -2.58
N PHE A 195 -5.78 17.98 -1.41
CA PHE A 195 -5.86 19.34 -0.89
C PHE A 195 -4.67 19.64 0.02
N PHE A 196 -3.86 20.63 -0.36
CA PHE A 196 -2.74 21.13 0.42
C PHE A 196 -3.04 22.54 0.90
N GLN A 197 -3.02 22.76 2.22
CA GLN A 197 -3.18 24.10 2.79
C GLN A 197 -1.79 24.70 3.03
N THR A 198 -1.55 25.87 2.42
CA THR A 198 -0.32 26.64 2.62
C THR A 198 -0.33 27.38 3.96
N ASP A 199 0.82 27.86 4.40
CA ASP A 199 0.95 28.63 5.65
C ASP A 199 0.18 29.96 5.62
N SER A 200 -0.14 30.49 4.44
CA SER A 200 -0.98 31.68 4.28
C SER A 200 -2.49 31.39 4.40
N GLY A 201 -2.86 30.11 4.53
CA GLY A 201 -4.25 29.65 4.56
C GLY A 201 -4.86 29.36 3.18
N GLU A 202 -4.12 29.59 2.09
CA GLU A 202 -4.57 29.24 0.74
C GLU A 202 -4.62 27.72 0.55
N THR A 203 -5.71 27.21 -0.01
CA THR A 203 -5.86 25.80 -0.39
C THR A 203 -5.46 25.61 -1.84
N ARG A 204 -4.45 24.76 -2.07
CA ARG A 204 -4.03 24.28 -3.38
C ARG A 204 -4.59 22.88 -3.62
N VAL A 205 -4.98 22.61 -4.87
CA VAL A 205 -5.42 21.28 -5.30
C VAL A 205 -4.34 20.68 -6.18
N ILE A 206 -3.88 19.48 -5.82
CA ILE A 206 -2.90 18.69 -6.55
C ILE A 206 -3.60 17.43 -7.03
N MET A 207 -3.46 17.12 -8.32
CA MET A 207 -4.08 15.91 -8.89
C MET A 207 -3.12 14.73 -8.72
N SER A 208 -3.58 13.67 -8.04
CA SER A 208 -2.82 12.42 -7.92
C SER A 208 -3.03 11.58 -9.19
N GLU A 209 -2.25 11.82 -10.23
CA GLU A 209 -2.38 11.18 -11.56
C GLU A 209 -1.55 9.89 -11.72
N GLU A 210 -0.39 9.83 -11.06
CA GLU A 210 0.55 8.70 -11.14
C GLU A 210 0.84 8.12 -9.75
N GLY A 211 1.45 6.93 -9.74
CA GLY A 211 1.91 6.31 -8.52
C GLY A 211 0.80 5.87 -7.56
N VAL A 212 1.23 5.60 -6.33
CA VAL A 212 0.41 5.30 -5.17
C VAL A 212 0.45 6.46 -4.19
N GLN A 213 -0.64 6.66 -3.45
CA GLN A 213 -0.77 7.78 -2.52
C GLN A 213 0.03 7.51 -1.23
N GLN A 214 0.98 8.38 -0.90
CA GLN A 214 1.84 8.21 0.28
C GLN A 214 1.07 8.45 1.58
N GLY A 215 0.75 7.39 2.31
CA GLY A 215 -0.06 7.45 3.52
C GLY A 215 -1.42 6.76 3.36
N ASP A 216 -1.76 6.35 2.13
CA ASP A 216 -2.87 5.44 1.88
C ASP A 216 -2.60 4.04 2.49
N VAL A 217 -3.68 3.38 2.91
CA VAL A 217 -3.61 2.07 3.57
C VAL A 217 -3.22 0.96 2.59
N MET A 218 -3.71 1.02 1.35
CA MET A 218 -3.38 0.04 0.30
C MET A 218 -2.09 0.40 -0.44
N GLY A 219 -1.73 1.69 -0.48
CA GLY A 219 -0.63 2.25 -1.27
C GLY A 219 0.67 1.42 -1.23
N PRO A 220 1.22 1.07 -0.06
CA PRO A 220 2.44 0.28 0.00
C PRO A 220 2.31 -1.13 -0.59
N ALA A 221 1.17 -1.79 -0.40
CA ALA A 221 0.90 -3.11 -0.98
C ALA A 221 0.77 -3.03 -2.51
N LEU A 222 0.06 -2.01 -3.01
CA LEU A 222 -0.09 -1.75 -4.45
C LEU A 222 1.25 -1.46 -5.12
N PHE A 223 2.09 -0.65 -4.49
CA PHE A 223 3.44 -0.39 -4.97
C PHE A 223 4.25 -1.68 -5.10
N CYS A 224 4.21 -2.52 -4.06
CA CYS A 224 4.90 -3.80 -4.05
C CYS A 224 4.38 -4.77 -5.13
N ILE A 225 3.06 -4.81 -5.35
CA ILE A 225 2.42 -5.59 -6.41
C ILE A 225 2.93 -5.13 -7.79
N GLY A 226 2.91 -3.83 -8.08
CA GLY A 226 3.40 -3.33 -9.36
C GLY A 226 4.91 -3.48 -9.57
N LEU A 227 5.70 -3.53 -8.48
CA LEU A 227 7.14 -3.75 -8.55
C LEU A 227 7.50 -5.23 -8.77
N LYS A 228 6.63 -6.16 -8.36
CA LYS A 228 6.89 -7.61 -8.37
C LYS A 228 7.33 -8.17 -9.74
N PRO A 229 6.69 -7.82 -10.88
CA PRO A 229 7.13 -8.31 -12.19
C PRO A 229 8.54 -7.85 -12.56
N VAL A 230 8.95 -6.65 -12.12
CA VAL A 230 10.31 -6.15 -12.35
C VAL A 230 11.30 -6.98 -11.56
N LEU A 231 11.01 -7.26 -10.29
CA LEU A 231 11.86 -8.07 -9.42
C LEU A 231 12.00 -9.51 -9.93
N ASP A 232 10.92 -10.11 -10.43
CA ASP A 232 10.96 -11.45 -11.01
C ASP A 232 11.83 -11.50 -12.27
N ARG A 233 11.67 -10.55 -13.20
CA ARG A 233 12.52 -10.48 -14.39
C ARG A 233 13.99 -10.30 -14.04
N LEU A 234 14.30 -9.45 -13.06
CA LEU A 234 15.68 -9.28 -12.58
C LEU A 234 16.22 -10.56 -11.95
N ALA A 235 15.41 -11.30 -11.19
CA ALA A 235 15.79 -12.59 -10.63
C ALA A 235 16.11 -13.62 -11.74
N GLU A 236 15.26 -13.70 -12.76
CA GLU A 236 15.44 -14.60 -13.90
C GLU A 236 16.70 -14.26 -14.69
N MET A 237 16.95 -12.98 -14.97
CA MET A 237 18.15 -12.52 -15.65
C MET A 237 19.42 -12.88 -14.85
N LEU A 238 19.41 -12.65 -13.53
CA LEU A 238 20.53 -13.03 -12.66
C LEU A 238 20.77 -14.54 -12.70
N GLN A 239 19.72 -15.34 -12.58
CA GLN A 239 19.82 -16.80 -12.61
C GLN A 239 20.34 -17.32 -13.96
N GLN A 240 19.95 -16.71 -15.07
CA GLN A 240 20.44 -17.05 -16.41
C GLN A 240 21.92 -16.71 -16.60
N GLN A 241 22.38 -15.58 -16.06
CA GLN A 241 23.79 -15.17 -16.13
C GLN A 241 24.69 -15.96 -15.18
N HIS A 242 24.12 -16.46 -14.07
CA HIS A 242 24.83 -17.17 -13.00
C HIS A 242 24.20 -18.54 -12.66
N PRO A 243 24.05 -19.48 -13.63
CA PRO A 243 23.20 -20.66 -13.48
C PRO A 243 23.69 -21.71 -12.46
N ARG A 244 24.97 -21.66 -12.08
CA ARG A 244 25.59 -22.58 -11.12
C ARG A 244 25.95 -21.91 -9.79
N GLN A 245 25.48 -20.68 -9.60
CA GLN A 245 25.87 -19.82 -8.52
C GLN A 245 24.63 -19.38 -7.75
N SER A 246 24.77 -19.17 -6.44
CA SER A 246 23.69 -18.64 -5.62
C SER A 246 23.49 -17.16 -5.95
N THR A 247 22.31 -16.82 -6.43
CA THR A 247 21.87 -15.44 -6.60
C THR A 247 20.66 -15.15 -5.72
N MET A 248 20.48 -13.89 -5.34
CA MET A 248 19.35 -13.46 -4.54
C MET A 248 18.93 -12.06 -4.98
N ILE A 249 17.62 -11.81 -4.97
CA ILE A 249 17.04 -10.49 -5.04
C ILE A 249 16.00 -10.38 -3.93
N GLY A 250 16.07 -9.30 -3.17
CA GLY A 250 15.14 -9.01 -2.10
C GLY A 250 14.95 -7.52 -1.98
N ALA A 251 13.70 -7.10 -1.81
CA ALA A 251 13.32 -5.70 -1.68
C ALA A 251 12.65 -5.43 -0.34
N PHE A 252 12.82 -4.22 0.18
CA PHE A 252 11.98 -3.64 1.22
C PHE A 252 11.38 -2.34 0.67
N MET A 253 10.12 -2.39 0.24
CA MET A 253 9.51 -1.35 -0.61
C MET A 253 10.39 -1.11 -1.85
N ASP A 254 10.91 0.10 -2.02
CA ASP A 254 11.75 0.55 -3.13
C ASP A 254 13.25 0.26 -2.94
N ASP A 255 13.69 -0.10 -1.73
CA ASP A 255 15.07 -0.51 -1.47
C ASP A 255 15.29 -1.93 -1.99
N VAL A 256 15.89 -2.07 -3.19
CA VAL A 256 16.14 -3.37 -3.81
C VAL A 256 17.61 -3.76 -3.67
N GLY A 257 17.87 -4.88 -3.01
CA GLY A 257 19.19 -5.49 -2.92
C GLY A 257 19.31 -6.70 -3.84
N LEU A 258 20.47 -6.86 -4.48
CA LEU A 258 20.81 -8.05 -5.26
C LEU A 258 22.10 -8.67 -4.74
N ILE A 259 22.22 -9.98 -4.81
CA ILE A 259 23.44 -10.72 -4.46
C ILE A 259 23.77 -11.67 -5.60
N PHE A 260 25.00 -11.63 -6.08
CA PHE A 260 25.54 -12.56 -7.08
C PHE A 260 27.09 -12.59 -7.00
N PRO A 261 27.76 -13.60 -7.55
CA PRO A 261 29.23 -13.68 -7.47
C PRO A 261 29.98 -12.63 -8.28
N ALA A 262 31.23 -12.38 -7.90
CA ALA A 262 32.14 -11.50 -8.65
C ALA A 262 32.33 -11.99 -10.10
N GLY A 263 32.05 -11.11 -11.07
CA GLY A 263 32.01 -11.41 -12.51
C GLY A 263 31.09 -10.48 -13.29
N GLY A 264 30.16 -9.82 -12.59
CA GLY A 264 29.30 -8.76 -13.10
C GLY A 264 28.07 -9.27 -13.87
N LEU A 265 27.03 -8.43 -13.94
CA LEU A 265 25.96 -8.59 -14.91
C LEU A 265 26.53 -8.26 -16.31
N LYS A 266 26.54 -9.23 -17.23
CA LYS A 266 26.84 -8.89 -18.64
C LYS A 266 25.70 -8.03 -19.17
N LYS A 267 26.01 -6.92 -19.86
CA LYS A 267 24.98 -6.13 -20.55
C LYS A 267 24.19 -7.07 -21.48
N ALA A 268 22.87 -7.10 -21.29
CA ALA A 268 21.95 -7.67 -22.25
C ALA A 268 22.00 -6.89 -23.56
#